data_AF-A0A640T2T4-F1
#
_entry.id   AF-A0A640T2T4-F1
#
_cell.length_a   1.000
_cell.length_b   1.000
_cell.length_c   1.000
_cell.angle_alpha   90.00
_cell.angle_beta   90.00
_cell.angle_gamma   90.00
#
_symmetry.space_group_name_H-M   'P 1'
#
loop_
_entity.id
_entity.type
_entity.pdbx_description
1 polymer ?
#
loop_
_entity_poly.entity_id
_entity_poly.type
_entity_poly.pdbx_seq_one_letter_code
_entity_poly.pdbx_strand_id
1 'polypeptide(L)'
;MSGASVSAARRREVIDALRRGTVPQSGLDLFAVGLDRFAPTLDERIATIATGSAAFHAIRGEYGSGKTFFARWLAERAKKAGLATAEIQISETETPLHKLETVYRRLTERLTTATEPASALRSVIDGWFYTLEDEVTEAQPELAENSEALESAVAGLLEERLRGVAQTTPAFSAALRGYRKATLDGDAATAEAVIAWLGGQKSVAASARRTAGVRGDLDHFAALGFLQGLLTVLKDCGHPGLLLVLDEIETLQRVRGDVREKGLNALRQLLDEIDAGRFPGLFLVITGTPAFYDGQQGVQRLPPLAQRLATDFSTDPRFDSPRAVQLRLTGFDLQRLGELGRAVRNLYAGSARNPERIAALVDDTYVAELATAMTGRLGGRAGIAPRLFLRKLVADVLDRVDEFDDFDPRKHYALTVSSDELSEVERNAAADSADEIELELP
;
A
#
# COMPACT_ATOMS: atom_id res chain seq x y z
N MET A 1 -12.29 21.01 8.74
CA MET A 1 -10.90 21.48 8.92
C MET A 1 -10.37 21.92 7.56
N SER A 2 -9.58 22.99 7.56
CA SER A 2 -9.20 23.90 6.45
C SER A 2 -9.33 23.36 5.03
N GLY A 3 -10.28 23.92 4.28
CA GLY A 3 -10.39 23.76 2.83
C GLY A 3 -9.24 24.45 2.12
N ALA A 4 -8.09 23.79 2.05
CA ALA A 4 -7.12 24.09 1.01
C ALA A 4 -7.82 23.83 -0.33
N SER A 5 -7.94 24.85 -1.17
CA SER A 5 -8.55 24.73 -2.49
C SER A 5 -7.86 23.60 -3.25
N VAL A 6 -8.57 22.51 -3.52
CA VAL A 6 -8.03 21.38 -4.28
C VAL A 6 -7.54 21.89 -5.64
N SER A 7 -6.33 21.54 -6.05
CA SER A 7 -5.80 21.98 -7.35
C SER A 7 -6.56 21.30 -8.50
N ALA A 8 -6.67 21.98 -9.65
CA ALA A 8 -7.35 21.41 -10.82
C ALA A 8 -6.69 20.12 -11.32
N ALA A 9 -5.35 20.05 -11.27
CA ALA A 9 -4.59 18.86 -11.63
C ALA A 9 -4.94 17.66 -10.74
N ARG A 10 -5.01 17.87 -9.41
CA ARG A 10 -5.37 16.83 -8.45
C ARG A 10 -6.79 16.32 -8.64
N ARG A 11 -7.75 17.21 -8.94
CA ARG A 11 -9.12 16.79 -9.30
C ARG A 11 -9.13 15.92 -10.54
N ARG A 12 -8.42 16.33 -11.60
CA ARG A 12 -8.36 15.61 -12.87
C ARG A 12 -7.78 14.21 -12.71
N GLU A 13 -6.69 14.06 -11.96
CA GLU A 13 -6.09 12.75 -11.69
C GLU A 13 -7.08 11.78 -11.03
N VAL A 14 -7.82 12.26 -10.02
CA VAL A 14 -8.85 11.46 -9.34
C VAL A 14 -9.96 11.09 -10.30
N ILE A 15 -10.55 12.05 -11.02
CA ILE A 15 -11.65 11.78 -11.95
C ILE A 15 -11.22 10.82 -13.07
N ASP A 16 -10.02 10.96 -13.62
CA ASP A 16 -9.49 10.07 -14.66
C ASP A 16 -9.30 8.63 -14.15
N ALA A 17 -8.86 8.46 -12.89
CA ALA A 17 -8.75 7.14 -12.28
C ALA A 17 -10.13 6.50 -12.07
N LEU A 18 -11.11 7.27 -11.58
CA LEU A 18 -12.48 6.82 -11.36
C LEU A 18 -13.18 6.47 -12.69
N ARG A 19 -12.93 7.26 -13.76
CA ARG A 19 -13.40 6.97 -15.12
C ARG A 19 -12.93 5.61 -15.63
N ARG A 20 -11.72 5.19 -15.26
CA ARG A 20 -11.18 3.86 -15.58
C ARG A 20 -11.63 2.75 -14.62
N GLY A 21 -12.36 3.08 -13.56
CA GLY A 21 -12.71 2.14 -12.49
C GLY A 21 -11.48 1.68 -11.70
N THR A 22 -10.53 2.57 -11.46
CA THR A 22 -9.31 2.33 -10.67
C THR A 22 -9.26 3.24 -9.46
N VAL A 23 -8.62 2.79 -8.37
CA VAL A 23 -8.33 3.65 -7.23
C VAL A 23 -7.20 4.62 -7.62
N PRO A 24 -7.36 5.95 -7.42
CA PRO A 24 -6.30 6.91 -7.74
C PRO A 24 -5.08 6.73 -6.85
N GLN A 25 -3.94 7.27 -7.29
CA GLN A 25 -2.68 7.26 -6.53
C GLN A 25 -2.66 8.37 -5.48
N SER A 26 -3.25 9.54 -5.79
CA SER A 26 -3.34 10.69 -4.90
C SER A 26 -4.80 11.15 -4.71
N GLY A 27 -5.04 12.04 -3.74
CA GLY A 27 -6.34 12.73 -3.61
C GLY A 27 -7.48 11.88 -3.01
N LEU A 28 -7.14 10.82 -2.28
CA LEU A 28 -8.13 9.93 -1.65
C LEU A 28 -8.92 10.61 -0.52
N ASP A 29 -8.29 11.58 0.15
CA ASP A 29 -8.93 12.45 1.15
C ASP A 29 -10.10 13.27 0.59
N LEU A 30 -10.21 13.44 -0.72
CA LEU A 30 -11.28 14.20 -1.36
C LEU A 30 -12.62 13.47 -1.36
N PHE A 31 -12.61 12.14 -1.19
CA PHE A 31 -13.81 11.30 -1.24
C PHE A 31 -13.73 10.10 -0.27
N ALA A 32 -12.90 10.20 0.77
CA ALA A 32 -12.82 9.19 1.82
C ALA A 32 -14.09 9.24 2.69
N VAL A 33 -14.99 8.28 2.48
CA VAL A 33 -16.24 8.14 3.25
C VAL A 33 -16.09 7.04 4.29
N GLY A 34 -16.46 7.33 5.54
CA GLY A 34 -16.52 6.33 6.62
C GLY A 34 -15.17 5.91 7.23
N LEU A 35 -14.06 6.52 6.81
CA LEU A 35 -12.72 6.22 7.34
C LEU A 35 -12.31 7.10 8.52
N ASP A 36 -12.99 8.24 8.73
CA ASP A 36 -12.62 9.22 9.76
C ASP A 36 -12.59 8.61 11.17
N ARG A 37 -13.44 7.60 11.44
CA ARG A 37 -13.45 6.89 12.73
C ARG A 37 -12.14 6.16 13.05
N PHE A 38 -11.36 5.79 12.04
CA PHE A 38 -10.08 5.11 12.22
C PHE A 38 -8.90 6.09 12.32
N ALA A 39 -9.07 7.32 11.83
CA ALA A 39 -7.98 8.27 11.67
C ALA A 39 -7.23 8.58 12.99
N PRO A 40 -7.90 8.89 14.12
CA PRO A 40 -7.18 9.25 15.36
C PRO A 40 -6.25 8.14 15.85
N THR A 41 -6.73 6.89 15.85
CA THR A 41 -5.95 5.74 16.31
C THR A 41 -4.79 5.42 15.38
N LEU A 42 -4.99 5.55 14.06
CA LEU A 42 -3.93 5.30 13.09
C LEU A 42 -2.87 6.40 13.13
N ASP A 43 -3.27 7.67 13.36
CA ASP A 43 -2.33 8.77 13.57
C ASP A 43 -1.50 8.58 14.84
N GLU A 44 -2.11 8.17 15.95
CA GLU A 44 -1.41 7.81 17.19
C GLU A 44 -0.36 6.72 16.92
N ARG A 45 -0.71 5.70 16.13
CA ARG A 45 0.21 4.63 15.74
C ARG A 45 1.35 5.16 14.86
N ILE A 46 1.05 5.95 13.82
CA ILE A 46 2.05 6.57 12.95
C ILE A 46 3.03 7.42 13.77
N ALA A 47 2.53 8.23 14.69
CA ALA A 47 3.35 9.04 15.58
C ALA A 47 4.25 8.17 16.48
N THR A 48 3.72 7.06 17.01
CA THR A 48 4.48 6.11 17.83
C THR A 48 5.59 5.44 17.01
N ILE A 49 5.31 5.06 15.76
CA ILE A 49 6.29 4.46 14.84
C ILE A 49 7.40 5.45 14.52
N ALA A 50 7.06 6.73 14.32
CA ALA A 50 8.05 7.78 14.08
C ALA A 50 9.04 7.97 15.24
N THR A 51 8.70 7.53 16.46
CA THR A 51 9.64 7.52 17.60
C THR A 51 10.57 6.29 17.64
N GLY A 52 10.45 5.37 16.67
CA GLY A 52 11.29 4.17 16.57
C GLY A 52 10.63 2.89 17.08
N SER A 53 9.32 2.90 17.37
CA SER A 53 8.56 1.68 17.66
C SER A 53 8.20 0.93 16.38
N ALA A 54 7.83 -0.34 16.50
CA ALA A 54 7.23 -1.12 15.42
C ALA A 54 5.74 -1.35 15.70
N ALA A 55 4.91 -1.47 14.67
CA ALA A 55 3.50 -1.80 14.83
C ALA A 55 3.00 -2.72 13.73
N PHE A 56 1.93 -3.45 14.06
CA PHE A 56 1.24 -4.35 13.15
C PHE A 56 -0.28 -4.08 13.16
N HIS A 57 -0.92 -4.21 12.00
CA HIS A 57 -2.38 -4.17 11.89
C HIS A 57 -2.89 -5.04 10.74
N ALA A 58 -4.04 -5.68 10.94
CA ALA A 58 -4.71 -6.47 9.91
C ALA A 58 -6.01 -5.80 9.49
N ILE A 59 -6.19 -5.55 8.19
CA ILE A 59 -7.39 -4.95 7.62
C ILE A 59 -8.23 -6.05 7.01
N ARG A 60 -9.36 -6.32 7.66
CA ARG A 60 -10.30 -7.35 7.26
C ARG A 60 -11.51 -6.73 6.59
N GLY A 61 -11.85 -7.23 5.41
CA GLY A 61 -13.07 -6.80 4.72
C GLY A 61 -13.37 -7.65 3.50
N GLU A 62 -14.65 -7.73 3.14
CA GLU A 62 -15.07 -8.43 1.94
C GLU A 62 -14.45 -7.82 0.68
N TYR A 63 -14.55 -8.53 -0.43
CA TYR A 63 -14.18 -7.94 -1.70
C TYR A 63 -15.06 -6.73 -2.01
N GLY A 64 -14.47 -5.66 -2.56
CA GLY A 64 -15.18 -4.39 -2.77
C GLY A 64 -15.42 -3.55 -1.51
N SER A 65 -15.06 -4.01 -0.31
CA SER A 65 -15.20 -3.23 0.94
C SER A 65 -14.27 -2.01 1.06
N GLY A 66 -13.35 -1.82 0.10
CA GLY A 66 -12.42 -0.70 0.10
C GLY A 66 -11.08 -0.97 0.78
N LYS A 67 -10.64 -2.23 0.92
CA LYS A 67 -9.32 -2.59 1.51
C LYS A 67 -8.16 -1.84 0.85
N THR A 68 -8.03 -1.90 -0.48
CA THR A 68 -6.99 -1.18 -1.23
C THR A 68 -7.13 0.34 -1.11
N PHE A 69 -8.37 0.86 -1.07
CA PHE A 69 -8.61 2.28 -0.83
C PHE A 69 -8.13 2.70 0.57
N PHE A 70 -8.43 1.90 1.59
CA PHE A 70 -7.96 2.12 2.96
C PHE A 70 -6.44 2.08 3.05
N ALA A 71 -5.79 1.09 2.42
CA ALA A 71 -4.33 0.97 2.38
C ALA A 71 -3.66 2.23 1.83
N ARG A 72 -4.14 2.73 0.68
CA ARG A 72 -3.60 3.97 0.09
C ARG A 72 -3.95 5.21 0.86
N TRP A 73 -5.15 5.28 1.43
CA TRP A 73 -5.54 6.38 2.32
C TRP A 73 -4.60 6.44 3.54
N LEU A 74 -4.28 5.29 4.14
CA LEU A 74 -3.31 5.21 5.23
C LEU A 74 -1.89 5.59 4.77
N ALA A 75 -1.47 5.18 3.58
CA ALA A 75 -0.19 5.57 3.00
C ALA A 75 -0.06 7.08 2.82
N GLU A 76 -1.10 7.75 2.31
CA GLU A 76 -1.13 9.21 2.21
C GLU A 76 -0.99 9.90 3.57
N ARG A 77 -1.59 9.34 4.64
CA ARG A 77 -1.41 9.85 6.00
C ARG A 77 0.01 9.63 6.52
N ALA A 78 0.57 8.44 6.30
CA ALA A 78 1.94 8.11 6.68
C ALA A 78 2.96 9.04 5.99
N LYS A 79 2.79 9.30 4.68
CA LYS A 79 3.62 10.27 3.93
C LYS A 79 3.51 11.68 4.49
N LYS A 80 2.30 12.14 4.84
CA LYS A 80 2.09 13.46 5.48
C LYS A 80 2.80 13.56 6.84
N ALA A 81 3.00 12.44 7.53
CA ALA A 81 3.77 12.35 8.77
C ALA A 81 5.28 12.08 8.53
N GLY A 82 5.75 12.09 7.28
CA GLY A 82 7.15 11.92 6.90
C GLY A 82 7.61 10.48 6.67
N LEU A 83 6.77 9.47 6.91
CA LEU A 83 7.14 8.07 6.70
C LEU A 83 7.28 7.77 5.19
N ALA A 84 8.20 6.85 4.86
CA ALA A 84 8.19 6.18 3.57
C ALA A 84 7.05 5.15 3.53
N THR A 85 6.59 4.79 2.32
CA THR A 85 5.50 3.83 2.16
C THR A 85 5.74 2.89 0.98
N ALA A 86 5.31 1.64 1.12
CA ALA A 86 5.29 0.65 0.04
C ALA A 86 4.02 -0.21 0.13
N GLU A 87 3.27 -0.29 -0.96
CA GLU A 87 2.11 -1.18 -1.12
C GLU A 87 2.51 -2.32 -2.06
N ILE A 88 2.35 -3.55 -1.60
CA ILE A 88 2.74 -4.75 -2.32
C ILE A 88 1.55 -5.71 -2.35
N GLN A 89 1.13 -6.10 -3.55
CA GLN A 89 0.13 -7.15 -3.73
C GLN A 89 0.80 -8.52 -3.64
N ILE A 90 0.27 -9.38 -2.77
CA ILE A 90 0.72 -10.77 -2.63
C ILE A 90 0.12 -11.61 -3.75
N SER A 91 0.95 -12.45 -4.36
CA SER A 91 0.54 -13.36 -5.42
C SER A 91 1.43 -14.59 -5.49
N GLU A 92 0.93 -15.70 -6.04
CA GLU A 92 1.71 -16.94 -6.14
C GLU A 92 2.92 -16.80 -7.07
N THR A 93 2.75 -16.09 -8.18
CA THR A 93 3.71 -16.04 -9.28
C THR A 93 4.74 -14.94 -9.11
N GLU A 94 4.31 -13.74 -8.68
CA GLU A 94 5.18 -12.57 -8.65
C GLU A 94 5.72 -12.24 -7.26
N THR A 95 4.88 -12.38 -6.23
CA THR A 95 5.21 -11.99 -4.86
C THR A 95 4.80 -13.06 -3.83
N PRO A 96 5.36 -14.28 -3.91
CA PRO A 96 5.02 -15.33 -2.96
C PRO A 96 5.50 -14.98 -1.56
N LEU A 97 4.59 -14.94 -0.58
CA LEU A 97 4.90 -14.52 0.80
C LEU A 97 5.96 -15.38 1.50
N HIS A 98 6.11 -16.65 1.10
CA HIS A 98 7.13 -17.55 1.64
C HIS A 98 8.55 -17.28 1.11
N LYS A 99 8.72 -16.32 0.19
CA LYS A 99 10.01 -15.88 -0.36
C LYS A 99 10.22 -14.41 -0.02
N LEU A 100 10.67 -14.14 1.21
CA LEU A 100 10.82 -12.76 1.68
C LEU A 100 11.83 -11.94 0.87
N GLU A 101 12.78 -12.57 0.19
CA GLU A 101 13.65 -11.89 -0.77
C GLU A 101 12.86 -11.27 -1.93
N THR A 102 11.76 -11.89 -2.33
CA THR A 102 10.88 -11.37 -3.38
C THR A 102 9.96 -10.27 -2.85
N VAL A 103 9.48 -10.41 -1.61
CA VAL A 103 8.70 -9.36 -0.93
C VAL A 103 9.56 -8.10 -0.74
N TYR A 104 10.81 -8.24 -0.26
CA TYR A 104 11.74 -7.14 -0.12
C TYR A 104 12.06 -6.48 -1.47
N ARG A 105 12.27 -7.25 -2.54
CA ARG A 105 12.43 -6.67 -3.88
C ARG A 105 11.22 -5.82 -4.27
N ARG A 106 10.01 -6.35 -4.13
CA ARG A 106 8.77 -5.61 -4.43
C ARG A 106 8.59 -4.37 -3.55
N LEU A 107 9.02 -4.44 -2.29
CA LEU A 107 9.06 -3.29 -1.38
C LEU A 107 9.90 -2.17 -1.96
N THR A 108 11.14 -2.47 -2.36
CA THR A 108 12.05 -1.44 -2.88
C THR A 108 11.58 -0.86 -4.23
N GLU A 109 10.98 -1.68 -5.10
CA GLU A 109 10.37 -1.23 -6.36
C GLU A 109 9.17 -0.30 -6.13
N ARG A 110 8.41 -0.52 -5.05
CA ARG A 110 7.21 0.24 -4.67
C ARG A 110 7.45 1.30 -3.60
N LEU A 111 8.70 1.47 -3.15
CA LEU A 111 9.06 2.44 -2.12
C LEU A 111 8.81 3.85 -2.66
N THR A 112 8.03 4.62 -1.91
CA THR A 112 7.67 6.02 -2.20
C THR A 112 7.87 6.86 -0.94
N THR A 113 8.12 8.15 -1.10
CA THR A 113 8.14 9.12 0.00
C THR A 113 7.12 10.23 -0.28
N ALA A 114 7.10 11.30 0.53
CA ALA A 114 6.27 12.46 0.26
C ALA A 114 6.75 13.26 -0.98
N THR A 115 8.06 13.20 -1.29
CA THR A 115 8.70 13.96 -2.37
C THR A 115 9.06 13.09 -3.56
N GLU A 116 9.32 11.80 -3.35
CA GLU A 116 9.76 10.88 -4.39
C GLU A 116 8.66 9.91 -4.82
N PRO A 117 8.47 9.71 -6.14
CA PRO A 117 7.59 8.67 -6.67
C PRO A 117 8.19 7.26 -6.40
N ALA A 118 7.58 6.23 -6.99
CA ALA A 118 7.99 4.84 -6.75
C ALA A 118 9.44 4.59 -7.18
N SER A 119 10.07 3.57 -6.56
CA SER A 119 11.50 3.23 -6.73
C SER A 119 12.46 4.25 -6.11
N ALA A 120 12.08 4.83 -4.96
CA ALA A 120 12.86 5.83 -4.23
C ALA A 120 14.16 5.32 -3.59
N LEU A 121 14.47 4.01 -3.65
CA LEU A 121 15.61 3.41 -2.94
C LEU A 121 16.94 4.11 -3.22
N ARG A 122 17.24 4.39 -4.50
CA ARG A 122 18.47 5.09 -4.89
C ARG A 122 18.53 6.48 -4.27
N SER A 123 17.47 7.27 -4.46
CA SER A 123 17.41 8.63 -3.92
C SER A 123 17.56 8.66 -2.41
N VAL A 124 16.98 7.69 -1.71
CA VAL A 124 17.12 7.55 -0.25
C VAL A 124 18.57 7.23 0.12
N ILE A 125 19.22 6.30 -0.58
CA ILE A 125 20.61 5.91 -0.30
C ILE A 125 21.58 7.04 -0.62
N ASP A 126 21.42 7.71 -1.77
CA ASP A 126 22.23 8.85 -2.15
C ASP A 126 22.06 9.98 -1.12
N GLY A 127 20.82 10.32 -0.77
CA GLY A 127 20.49 11.30 0.29
C GLY A 127 21.09 10.96 1.65
N TRP A 128 21.17 9.67 1.99
CA TRP A 128 21.81 9.22 3.22
C TRP A 128 23.30 9.51 3.22
N PHE A 129 23.98 9.24 2.10
CA PHE A 129 25.42 9.53 2.01
C PHE A 129 25.74 11.01 2.13
N TYR A 130 24.90 11.88 1.57
CA TYR A 130 25.01 13.33 1.79
C TYR A 130 24.81 13.68 3.26
N THR A 131 23.79 13.11 3.92
CA THR A 131 23.52 13.33 5.35
C THR A 131 24.72 12.93 6.22
N LEU A 132 25.33 11.77 5.94
CA LEU A 132 26.52 11.30 6.66
C LEU A 132 27.73 12.20 6.44
N GLU A 133 27.91 12.72 5.22
CA GLU A 133 29.00 13.62 4.88
C GLU A 133 28.84 15.01 5.53
N ASP A 134 27.62 15.54 5.53
CA ASP A 134 27.27 16.77 6.22
C ASP A 134 27.51 16.62 7.73
N GLU A 135 27.05 15.53 8.36
CA GLU A 135 27.30 15.27 9.79
C GLU A 135 28.80 15.21 10.13
N VAL A 136 29.60 14.54 9.30
CA VAL A 136 31.05 14.46 9.52
C VAL A 136 31.71 15.83 9.34
N THR A 137 31.29 16.59 8.32
CA THR A 137 31.83 17.92 8.03
C THR A 137 31.46 18.93 9.12
N GLU A 138 30.24 18.86 9.66
CA GLU A 138 29.81 19.69 10.80
C GLU A 138 30.59 19.35 12.08
N ALA A 139 30.85 18.06 12.33
CA ALA A 139 31.58 17.61 13.50
C ALA A 139 33.10 17.87 13.42
N GLN A 140 33.68 17.79 12.23
CA GLN A 140 35.12 17.94 11.96
C GLN A 140 35.35 18.76 10.67
N PRO A 141 35.16 20.10 10.73
CA PRO A 141 35.26 20.97 9.55
C PRO A 141 36.63 20.92 8.84
N GLU A 142 37.70 20.62 9.58
CA GLU A 142 39.05 20.45 9.05
C GLU A 142 39.18 19.29 8.05
N LEU A 143 38.28 18.31 8.07
CA LEU A 143 38.28 17.21 7.12
C LEU A 143 37.76 17.62 5.74
N ALA A 144 37.03 18.72 5.62
CA ALA A 144 36.44 19.16 4.35
C ALA A 144 37.49 19.43 3.26
N GLU A 145 38.69 19.83 3.66
CA GLU A 145 39.81 20.10 2.74
C GLU A 145 40.61 18.83 2.39
N ASN A 146 40.35 17.70 3.06
CA ASN A 146 41.04 16.43 2.86
C ASN A 146 40.05 15.32 2.49
N SER A 147 39.84 15.14 1.19
CA SER A 147 38.89 14.17 0.63
C SER A 147 39.09 12.74 1.14
N GLU A 148 40.33 12.27 1.30
CA GLU A 148 40.59 10.89 1.77
C GLU A 148 40.25 10.73 3.25
N ALA A 149 40.57 11.73 4.08
CA ALA A 149 40.26 11.71 5.50
C ALA A 149 38.74 11.83 5.74
N LEU A 150 38.06 12.67 4.96
CA LEU A 150 36.60 12.78 4.96
C LEU A 150 35.94 11.44 4.57
N GLU A 151 36.38 10.81 3.48
CA GLU A 151 35.86 9.51 3.05
C GLU A 151 36.02 8.44 4.15
N SER A 152 37.20 8.38 4.78
CA SER A 152 37.46 7.44 5.87
C SER A 152 36.57 7.71 7.09
N ALA A 153 36.33 8.97 7.44
CA ALA A 153 35.48 9.35 8.57
C ALA A 153 34.00 8.99 8.30
N VAL A 154 33.52 9.26 7.08
CA VAL A 154 32.16 8.88 6.67
C VAL A 154 31.97 7.37 6.62
N ALA A 155 32.97 6.62 6.13
CA ALA A 155 32.95 5.16 6.19
C ALA A 155 32.88 4.66 7.65
N GLY A 156 33.60 5.29 8.57
CA GLY A 156 33.52 5.00 10.00
C GLY A 156 32.12 5.24 10.59
N LEU A 157 31.51 6.37 10.25
CA LEU A 157 30.15 6.71 10.68
C LEU A 157 29.12 5.73 10.13
N LEU A 158 29.25 5.33 8.86
CA LEU A 158 28.39 4.29 8.26
C LEU A 158 28.45 2.96 9.03
N GLU A 159 29.65 2.52 9.40
CA GLU A 159 29.82 1.29 10.20
C GLU A 159 29.20 1.40 11.59
N GLU A 160 29.27 2.59 12.20
CA GLU A 160 28.60 2.86 13.47
C GLU A 160 27.08 2.78 13.34
N ARG A 161 26.48 3.47 12.36
CA ARG A 161 25.02 3.46 12.12
C ARG A 161 24.51 2.06 11.82
N LEU A 162 25.25 1.29 11.04
CA LEU A 162 24.86 -0.07 10.65
C LEU A 162 25.36 -1.16 11.61
N ARG A 163 25.99 -0.83 12.74
CA ARG A 163 26.60 -1.81 13.66
C ARG A 163 25.64 -2.95 14.05
N GLY A 164 24.39 -2.62 14.34
CA GLY A 164 23.36 -3.61 14.67
C GLY A 164 22.96 -4.50 13.48
N VAL A 165 22.88 -3.92 12.28
CA VAL A 165 22.53 -4.62 11.04
C VAL A 165 23.68 -5.51 10.57
N ALA A 166 24.92 -5.03 10.68
CA ALA A 166 26.13 -5.72 10.24
C ALA A 166 26.40 -7.03 11.01
N GLN A 167 25.92 -7.14 12.26
CA GLN A 167 26.04 -8.37 13.05
C GLN A 167 25.28 -9.54 12.44
N THR A 168 24.10 -9.28 11.90
CA THR A 168 23.25 -10.31 11.29
C THR A 168 23.37 -10.34 9.77
N THR A 169 23.75 -9.23 9.14
CA THR A 169 23.63 -9.04 7.69
C THR A 169 24.75 -8.14 7.16
N PRO A 170 26.02 -8.59 7.23
CA PRO A 170 27.19 -7.81 6.81
C PRO A 170 27.18 -7.47 5.32
N ALA A 171 26.47 -8.24 4.50
CA ALA A 171 26.39 -8.04 3.06
C ALA A 171 25.67 -6.73 2.68
N PHE A 172 24.74 -6.24 3.51
CA PHE A 172 24.06 -4.97 3.29
C PHE A 172 25.03 -3.79 3.44
N SER A 173 25.78 -3.73 4.55
CA SER A 173 26.81 -2.71 4.78
C SER A 173 27.93 -2.78 3.74
N ALA A 174 28.35 -3.99 3.36
CA ALA A 174 29.35 -4.17 2.30
C ALA A 174 28.89 -3.58 0.96
N ALA A 175 27.64 -3.82 0.57
CA ALA A 175 27.10 -3.27 -0.66
C ALA A 175 26.96 -1.74 -0.60
N LEU A 176 26.56 -1.14 0.51
CA LEU A 176 26.50 0.31 0.64
C LEU A 176 27.89 0.95 0.48
N ARG A 177 28.92 0.38 1.11
CA ARG A 177 30.32 0.82 0.91
C ARG A 177 30.75 0.68 -0.56
N GLY A 178 30.46 -0.47 -1.16
CA GLY A 178 30.79 -0.73 -2.56
C GLY A 178 30.08 0.21 -3.52
N TYR A 179 28.83 0.56 -3.25
CA TYR A 179 28.05 1.52 -4.02
C TYR A 179 28.62 2.94 -3.90
N ARG A 180 28.94 3.41 -2.68
CA ARG A 180 29.56 4.73 -2.47
C ARG A 180 30.89 4.82 -3.20
N LYS A 181 31.77 3.82 -3.04
CA LYS A 181 33.06 3.75 -3.72
C LYS A 181 32.90 3.80 -5.24
N ALA A 182 32.01 2.98 -5.81
CA ALA A 182 31.77 2.98 -7.25
C ALA A 182 31.25 4.34 -7.76
N THR A 183 30.45 5.04 -6.95
CA THR A 183 29.94 6.38 -7.26
C THR A 183 31.06 7.42 -7.26
N LEU A 184 31.95 7.40 -6.25
CA LEU A 184 33.11 8.29 -6.15
C LEU A 184 34.13 8.04 -7.27
N ASP A 185 34.35 6.78 -7.63
CA ASP A 185 35.25 6.37 -8.71
C ASP A 185 34.67 6.65 -10.12
N GLY A 186 33.40 7.10 -10.21
CA GLY A 186 32.70 7.32 -11.49
C GLY A 186 32.33 6.03 -12.24
N ASP A 187 32.40 4.87 -11.59
CA ASP A 187 32.00 3.57 -12.15
C ASP A 187 30.49 3.38 -12.05
N ALA A 188 29.77 4.04 -12.96
CA ALA A 188 28.32 3.98 -13.03
C ALA A 188 27.78 2.55 -13.22
N ALA A 189 28.54 1.67 -13.90
CA ALA A 189 28.11 0.30 -14.15
C ALA A 189 28.13 -0.54 -12.87
N THR A 190 29.19 -0.43 -12.06
CA THR A 190 29.25 -1.09 -10.75
C THR A 190 28.22 -0.47 -9.80
N ALA A 191 28.09 0.86 -9.76
CA ALA A 191 27.09 1.52 -8.92
C ALA A 191 25.67 1.03 -9.23
N GLU A 192 25.27 0.98 -10.51
CA GLU A 192 23.97 0.46 -10.95
C GLU A 192 23.75 -1.00 -10.54
N ALA A 193 24.76 -1.85 -10.71
CA ALA A 193 24.67 -3.24 -10.35
C ALA A 193 24.48 -3.43 -8.83
N VAL A 194 25.20 -2.66 -8.02
CA VAL A 194 25.17 -2.80 -6.56
C VAL A 194 23.85 -2.29 -5.98
N ILE A 195 23.34 -1.15 -6.44
CA ILE A 195 22.04 -0.63 -5.98
C ILE A 195 20.88 -1.51 -6.43
N ALA A 196 20.94 -2.08 -7.65
CA ALA A 196 19.97 -3.07 -8.08
C ALA A 196 19.98 -4.32 -7.18
N TRP A 197 21.17 -4.76 -6.76
CA TRP A 197 21.30 -5.88 -5.82
C TRP A 197 20.81 -5.54 -4.41
N LEU A 198 21.11 -4.33 -3.91
CA LEU A 198 20.55 -3.80 -2.67
C LEU A 198 19.02 -3.73 -2.71
N GLY A 199 18.44 -3.51 -3.90
CA GLY A 199 17.01 -3.60 -4.17
C GLY A 199 16.48 -5.04 -4.34
N GLY A 200 17.30 -6.06 -4.17
CA GLY A 200 16.89 -7.46 -4.29
C GLY A 200 16.68 -7.96 -5.73
N GLN A 201 17.20 -7.25 -6.74
CA GLN A 201 17.13 -7.72 -8.14
C GLN A 201 17.92 -9.02 -8.33
N LYS A 202 17.30 -9.99 -9.04
CA LYS A 202 17.88 -11.33 -9.24
C LYS A 202 18.97 -11.36 -10.30
N SER A 203 18.93 -10.45 -11.26
CA SER A 203 19.76 -10.49 -12.48
C SER A 203 21.06 -9.69 -12.37
N VAL A 204 21.65 -9.59 -11.18
CA VAL A 204 22.90 -8.86 -10.98
C VAL A 204 24.11 -9.77 -11.17
N ALA A 205 24.99 -9.41 -12.10
CA ALA A 205 26.20 -10.16 -12.41
C ALA A 205 27.07 -10.36 -11.15
N ALA A 206 27.50 -11.60 -10.91
CA ALA A 206 28.34 -11.94 -9.76
C ALA A 206 29.72 -11.24 -9.77
N SER A 207 30.20 -10.81 -10.94
CA SER A 207 31.41 -9.98 -11.06
C SER A 207 31.21 -8.61 -10.40
N ALA A 208 30.13 -7.91 -10.73
CA ALA A 208 29.84 -6.58 -10.18
C ALA A 208 29.64 -6.62 -8.65
N ARG A 209 28.96 -7.66 -8.14
CA ARG A 209 28.81 -7.88 -6.69
C ARG A 209 30.15 -8.10 -5.98
N ARG A 210 31.05 -8.88 -6.60
CA ARG A 210 32.39 -9.14 -6.05
C ARG A 210 33.25 -7.88 -5.99
N THR A 211 33.14 -6.98 -6.96
CA THR A 211 33.81 -5.67 -6.95
C THR A 211 33.42 -4.85 -5.72
N ALA A 212 32.15 -4.94 -5.30
CA ALA A 212 31.62 -4.28 -4.10
C ALA A 212 31.87 -5.05 -2.79
N GLY A 213 32.64 -6.15 -2.80
CA GLY A 213 32.89 -6.98 -1.62
C GLY A 213 31.67 -7.79 -1.14
N VAL A 214 30.63 -7.89 -1.98
CA VAL A 214 29.39 -8.59 -1.67
C VAL A 214 29.52 -10.08 -2.04
N ARG A 215 29.06 -10.95 -1.12
CA ARG A 215 29.02 -12.41 -1.33
C ARG A 215 27.62 -12.94 -1.10
N GLY A 216 27.25 -13.98 -1.85
CA GLY A 216 25.97 -14.67 -1.72
C GLY A 216 24.82 -13.99 -2.48
N ASP A 217 23.71 -14.70 -2.58
CA ASP A 217 22.44 -14.20 -3.10
C ASP A 217 21.54 -13.76 -1.92
N LEU A 218 20.54 -12.93 -2.21
CA LEU A 218 19.55 -12.52 -1.23
C LEU A 218 18.58 -13.68 -0.97
N ASP A 219 18.67 -14.28 0.22
CA ASP A 219 17.74 -15.31 0.68
C ASP A 219 16.67 -14.74 1.65
N HIS A 220 15.79 -15.61 2.14
CA HIS A 220 14.72 -15.26 3.07
C HIS A 220 15.21 -14.56 4.36
N PHE A 221 16.31 -15.01 4.94
CA PHE A 221 16.82 -14.47 6.21
C PHE A 221 17.56 -13.15 5.98
N ALA A 222 18.36 -13.08 4.91
CA ALA A 222 19.03 -11.88 4.49
C ALA A 222 18.02 -10.77 4.16
N ALA A 223 16.87 -11.09 3.56
CA ALA A 223 15.81 -10.13 3.27
C ALA A 223 15.28 -9.40 4.53
N LEU A 224 15.15 -10.11 5.66
CA LEU A 224 14.77 -9.49 6.93
C LEU A 224 15.85 -8.53 7.43
N GLY A 225 17.12 -8.90 7.29
CA GLY A 225 18.24 -8.03 7.62
C GLY A 225 18.32 -6.79 6.72
N PHE A 226 18.00 -6.94 5.43
CA PHE A 226 17.96 -5.83 4.49
C PHE A 226 16.82 -4.87 4.79
N LEU A 227 15.65 -5.39 5.19
CA LEU A 227 14.56 -4.56 5.67
C LEU A 227 14.99 -3.74 6.90
N GLN A 228 15.67 -4.36 7.86
CA GLN A 228 16.21 -3.66 9.02
C GLN A 228 17.23 -2.58 8.62
N GLY A 229 18.14 -2.89 7.70
CA GLY A 229 19.08 -1.94 7.13
C GLY A 229 18.39 -0.75 6.45
N LEU A 230 17.38 -1.02 5.63
CA LEU A 230 16.59 0.01 4.97
C LEU A 230 15.87 0.93 5.97
N LEU A 231 15.31 0.39 7.07
CA LEU A 231 14.69 1.18 8.13
C LEU A 231 15.69 2.14 8.79
N THR A 232 16.92 1.67 9.05
CA THR A 232 18.00 2.53 9.57
C THR A 232 18.33 3.66 8.61
N VAL A 233 18.51 3.36 7.33
CA VAL A 233 18.81 4.36 6.29
C VAL A 233 17.67 5.38 6.18
N LEU A 234 16.43 4.92 6.12
CA LEU A 234 15.25 5.79 6.04
C LEU A 234 15.19 6.78 7.22
N LYS A 235 15.41 6.28 8.44
CA LYS A 235 15.37 7.11 9.65
C LYS A 235 16.39 8.25 9.60
N ASP A 236 17.62 7.95 9.19
CA ASP A 236 18.69 8.94 9.08
C ASP A 236 18.42 9.93 7.93
N CYS A 237 17.73 9.53 6.86
CA CYS A 237 17.29 10.41 5.76
C CYS A 237 16.05 11.27 6.08
N GLY A 238 15.65 11.37 7.35
CA GLY A 238 14.46 12.14 7.74
C GLY A 238 13.13 11.46 7.44
N HIS A 239 13.13 10.16 7.09
CA HIS A 239 11.93 9.33 7.03
C HIS A 239 11.84 8.46 8.29
N PRO A 240 11.13 8.89 9.34
CA PRO A 240 11.23 8.29 10.68
C PRO A 240 10.64 6.87 10.78
N GLY A 241 10.11 6.33 9.68
CA GLY A 241 9.62 4.96 9.59
C GLY A 241 9.15 4.59 8.19
N LEU A 242 8.65 3.36 8.06
CA LEU A 242 8.12 2.77 6.83
C LEU A 242 6.75 2.15 7.09
N LEU A 243 5.74 2.58 6.34
CA LEU A 243 4.49 1.82 6.19
C LEU A 243 4.66 0.79 5.07
N LEU A 244 4.62 -0.49 5.43
CA LEU A 244 4.61 -1.61 4.51
C LEU A 244 3.22 -2.24 4.49
N VAL A 245 2.53 -2.17 3.35
CA VAL A 245 1.24 -2.84 3.14
C VAL A 245 1.44 -4.09 2.31
N LEU A 246 1.03 -5.25 2.84
CA LEU A 246 0.87 -6.49 2.08
C LEU A 246 -0.63 -6.65 1.75
N ASP A 247 -1.01 -6.26 0.54
CA ASP A 247 -2.38 -6.32 0.04
C ASP A 247 -2.69 -7.72 -0.51
N GLU A 248 -3.96 -8.12 -0.40
CA GLU A 248 -4.50 -9.38 -0.92
C GLU A 248 -3.83 -10.66 -0.37
N ILE A 249 -3.58 -10.72 0.94
CA ILE A 249 -2.99 -11.93 1.54
C ILE A 249 -3.92 -13.16 1.42
N GLU A 250 -5.22 -12.94 1.19
CA GLU A 250 -6.20 -14.00 0.97
C GLU A 250 -5.88 -14.88 -0.25
N THR A 251 -5.02 -14.40 -1.16
CA THR A 251 -4.51 -15.18 -2.30
C THR A 251 -3.80 -16.46 -1.88
N LEU A 252 -3.26 -16.52 -0.66
CA LEU A 252 -2.69 -17.74 -0.06
C LEU A 252 -3.70 -18.90 0.06
N GLN A 253 -5.01 -18.62 0.02
CA GLN A 253 -6.03 -19.66 0.02
C GLN A 253 -6.07 -20.43 -1.31
N ARG A 254 -5.61 -19.82 -2.41
CA ARG A 254 -5.67 -20.39 -3.77
C ARG A 254 -4.43 -21.22 -4.13
N VAL A 255 -3.33 -21.07 -3.38
CA VAL A 255 -2.08 -21.80 -3.66
C VAL A 255 -2.09 -23.22 -3.08
N ARG A 256 -1.13 -24.04 -3.51
CA ARG A 256 -0.93 -25.40 -3.00
C ARG A 256 -0.71 -25.42 -1.48
N GLY A 257 -1.16 -26.49 -0.83
CA GLY A 257 -1.20 -26.59 0.64
C GLY A 257 0.16 -26.38 1.33
N ASP A 258 1.23 -26.96 0.77
CA ASP A 258 2.60 -26.83 1.29
C ASP A 258 3.14 -25.38 1.15
N VAL A 259 2.84 -24.74 0.01
CA VAL A 259 3.20 -23.33 -0.24
C VAL A 259 2.42 -22.39 0.67
N ARG A 260 1.13 -22.67 0.89
CA ARG A 260 0.28 -21.93 1.83
C ARG A 260 0.82 -22.01 3.25
N GLU A 261 1.17 -23.20 3.73
CA GLU A 261 1.72 -23.37 5.08
C GLU A 261 3.03 -22.61 5.27
N LYS A 262 3.91 -22.61 4.26
CA LYS A 262 5.12 -21.78 4.28
C LYS A 262 4.79 -20.28 4.31
N GLY A 263 3.79 -19.84 3.56
CA GLY A 263 3.33 -18.45 3.55
C GLY A 263 2.76 -18.01 4.91
N LEU A 264 1.91 -18.82 5.53
CA LEU A 264 1.37 -18.56 6.87
C LEU A 264 2.49 -18.54 7.93
N ASN A 265 3.47 -19.44 7.83
CA ASN A 265 4.64 -19.43 8.71
C ASN A 265 5.52 -18.19 8.50
N ALA A 266 5.72 -17.73 7.27
CA ALA A 266 6.44 -16.50 6.99
C ALA A 266 5.74 -15.28 7.59
N LEU A 267 4.41 -15.21 7.50
CA LEU A 267 3.62 -14.16 8.18
C LEU A 267 3.78 -14.24 9.70
N ARG A 268 3.66 -15.44 10.30
CA ARG A 268 3.89 -15.64 11.74
C ARG A 268 5.27 -15.15 12.17
N GLN A 269 6.30 -15.49 11.40
CA GLN A 269 7.68 -15.06 11.66
C GLN A 269 7.80 -13.52 11.60
N LEU A 270 7.22 -12.86 10.60
CA LEU A 270 7.23 -11.40 10.52
C LEU A 270 6.63 -10.74 11.76
N LEU A 271 5.51 -11.28 12.27
CA LEU A 271 4.86 -10.77 13.48
C LEU A 271 5.76 -10.97 14.72
N ASP A 272 6.40 -12.12 14.86
CA ASP A 272 7.32 -12.37 15.98
C ASP A 272 8.53 -11.44 15.97
N GLU A 273 9.09 -11.16 14.79
CA GLU A 273 10.24 -10.27 14.65
C GLU A 273 9.87 -8.80 14.94
N ILE A 274 8.62 -8.41 14.64
CA ILE A 274 8.04 -7.12 15.07
C ILE A 274 7.92 -7.06 16.59
N ASP A 275 7.32 -8.08 17.22
CA ASP A 275 7.16 -8.14 18.67
C ASP A 275 8.51 -8.22 19.42
N ALA A 276 9.51 -8.85 18.81
CA ALA A 276 10.89 -8.89 19.31
C ALA A 276 11.65 -7.56 19.15
N GLY A 277 11.06 -6.55 18.49
CA GLY A 277 11.66 -5.22 18.31
C GLY A 277 12.75 -5.17 17.24
N ARG A 278 12.81 -6.13 16.31
CA ARG A 278 13.85 -6.15 15.26
C ARG A 278 13.71 -5.02 14.24
N PHE A 279 12.49 -4.50 14.04
CA PHE A 279 12.17 -3.54 13.00
C PHE A 279 11.71 -2.18 13.53
N PRO A 280 12.58 -1.43 14.25
CA PRO A 280 12.23 -0.10 14.73
C PRO A 280 11.83 0.80 13.57
N GLY A 281 10.68 1.47 13.67
CA GLY A 281 10.13 2.31 12.62
C GLY A 281 9.29 1.56 11.56
N LEU A 282 9.06 0.25 11.68
CA LEU A 282 8.19 -0.49 10.76
C LEU A 282 6.72 -0.43 11.19
N PHE A 283 5.85 -0.01 10.28
CA PHE A 283 4.41 -0.24 10.35
C PHE A 283 4.01 -1.30 9.32
N LEU A 284 3.80 -2.54 9.74
CA LEU A 284 3.29 -3.60 8.87
C LEU A 284 1.76 -3.61 8.87
N VAL A 285 1.17 -3.49 7.69
CA VAL A 285 -0.27 -3.66 7.49
C VAL A 285 -0.50 -4.80 6.51
N ILE A 286 -1.44 -5.68 6.83
CA ILE A 286 -1.88 -6.74 5.91
C ILE A 286 -3.36 -6.55 5.60
N THR A 287 -3.80 -6.86 4.39
CA THR A 287 -5.23 -6.86 4.05
C THR A 287 -5.68 -8.28 3.73
N GLY A 288 -6.89 -8.64 4.15
CA GLY A 288 -7.45 -9.98 3.95
C GLY A 288 -8.97 -9.99 3.91
N THR A 289 -9.55 -11.03 3.28
CA THR A 289 -10.98 -11.31 3.43
C THR A 289 -11.30 -11.97 4.78
N PRO A 290 -12.55 -11.86 5.25
CA PRO A 290 -13.07 -12.67 6.34
C PRO A 290 -12.71 -14.16 6.27
N ALA A 291 -12.86 -14.77 5.09
CA ALA A 291 -12.51 -16.16 4.86
C ALA A 291 -11.03 -16.47 5.12
N PHE A 292 -10.11 -15.53 4.86
CA PHE A 292 -8.70 -15.71 5.19
C PHE A 292 -8.45 -15.76 6.70
N TYR A 293 -9.19 -14.99 7.50
CA TYR A 293 -8.96 -14.95 8.95
C TYR A 293 -9.68 -16.08 9.69
N ASP A 294 -10.90 -16.45 9.26
CA ASP A 294 -11.74 -17.42 10.00
C ASP A 294 -11.81 -18.80 9.32
N GLY A 295 -11.45 -18.88 8.04
CA GLY A 295 -11.55 -20.11 7.27
C GLY A 295 -10.43 -21.11 7.56
N GLN A 296 -10.72 -22.40 7.37
CA GLN A 296 -9.77 -23.51 7.54
C GLN A 296 -8.60 -23.48 6.54
N GLN A 297 -8.75 -22.76 5.41
CA GLN A 297 -7.70 -22.56 4.42
C GLN A 297 -6.89 -21.28 4.65
N GLY A 298 -7.17 -20.54 5.72
CA GLY A 298 -6.51 -19.30 6.06
C GLY A 298 -5.70 -19.40 7.36
N VAL A 299 -5.74 -18.33 8.14
CA VAL A 299 -5.01 -18.15 9.41
C VAL A 299 -5.28 -19.28 10.42
N GLN A 300 -6.51 -19.80 10.48
CA GLN A 300 -6.90 -20.86 11.42
C GLN A 300 -6.09 -22.15 11.24
N ARG A 301 -5.51 -22.37 10.05
CA ARG A 301 -4.65 -23.53 9.77
C ARG A 301 -3.34 -23.52 10.56
N LEU A 302 -2.90 -22.35 11.03
CA LEU A 302 -1.70 -22.18 11.85
C LEU A 302 -2.10 -21.56 13.20
N PRO A 303 -2.41 -22.38 14.23
CA PRO A 303 -2.84 -21.90 15.54
C PRO A 303 -2.00 -20.77 16.17
N PRO A 304 -0.64 -20.78 16.12
CA PRO A 304 0.13 -19.68 16.70
C PRO A 304 -0.06 -18.35 15.94
N LEU A 305 -0.34 -18.37 14.63
CA LEU A 305 -0.70 -17.16 13.89
C LEU A 305 -2.13 -16.73 14.23
N ALA A 306 -3.07 -17.67 14.32
CA ALA A 306 -4.46 -17.39 14.67
C ALA A 306 -4.60 -16.73 16.05
N GLN A 307 -3.83 -17.18 17.04
CA GLN A 307 -3.82 -16.57 18.37
C GLN A 307 -3.35 -15.11 18.35
N ARG A 308 -2.33 -14.79 17.55
CA ARG A 308 -1.81 -13.41 17.42
C ARG A 308 -2.79 -12.49 16.70
N LEU A 309 -3.51 -13.02 15.72
CA LEU A 309 -4.50 -12.27 14.96
C LEU A 309 -5.89 -12.26 15.60
N ALA A 310 -6.13 -13.02 16.67
CA ALA A 310 -7.45 -13.15 17.28
C ALA A 310 -8.06 -11.78 17.63
N THR A 311 -9.27 -11.53 17.17
CA THR A 311 -10.05 -10.32 17.46
C THR A 311 -11.51 -10.70 17.51
N ASP A 312 -12.22 -10.27 18.56
CA ASP A 312 -13.64 -10.57 18.71
C ASP A 312 -14.49 -9.57 17.91
N PHE A 313 -15.19 -10.09 16.91
CA PHE A 313 -16.12 -9.34 16.05
C PHE A 313 -17.58 -9.80 16.22
N SER A 314 -17.89 -10.54 17.29
CA SER A 314 -19.23 -11.07 17.59
C SER A 314 -20.24 -10.01 18.01
N THR A 315 -19.76 -8.86 18.49
CA THR A 315 -20.59 -7.73 18.93
C THR A 315 -20.90 -6.76 17.78
N ASP A 316 -21.74 -5.76 18.06
CA ASP A 316 -22.16 -4.76 17.07
C ASP A 316 -20.94 -4.04 16.44
N PRO A 317 -20.78 -4.08 15.10
CA PRO A 317 -19.65 -3.49 14.38
C PRO A 317 -19.41 -1.99 14.60
N ARG A 318 -20.38 -1.27 15.16
CA ARG A 318 -20.21 0.14 15.53
C ARG A 318 -19.24 0.33 16.69
N PHE A 319 -19.07 -0.68 17.53
CA PHE A 319 -18.21 -0.64 18.72
C PHE A 319 -16.88 -1.41 18.53
N ASP A 320 -16.58 -1.84 17.30
CA ASP A 320 -15.27 -2.41 16.98
C ASP A 320 -14.17 -1.41 17.33
N SER A 321 -13.24 -1.82 18.18
CA SER A 321 -12.13 -0.96 18.61
C SER A 321 -11.13 -0.76 17.48
N PRO A 322 -10.82 0.48 17.08
CA PRO A 322 -9.75 0.75 16.12
C PRO A 322 -8.35 0.37 16.64
N ARG A 323 -8.22 0.04 17.93
CA ARG A 323 -6.96 -0.39 18.56
C ARG A 323 -6.73 -1.90 18.48
N ALA A 324 -7.76 -2.69 18.14
CA ALA A 324 -7.65 -4.14 18.02
C ALA A 324 -6.60 -4.57 16.97
N VAL A 325 -6.17 -5.82 16.97
CA VAL A 325 -5.19 -6.30 16.00
C VAL A 325 -5.76 -6.29 14.58
N GLN A 326 -7.04 -6.67 14.45
CA GLN A 326 -7.80 -6.56 13.21
C GLN A 326 -8.73 -5.34 13.20
N LEU A 327 -8.84 -4.66 12.05
CA LEU A 327 -9.91 -3.70 11.73
C LEU A 327 -10.90 -4.30 10.76
N ARG A 328 -12.18 -4.19 11.08
CA ARG A 328 -13.27 -4.60 10.19
C ARG A 328 -13.71 -3.43 9.31
N LEU A 329 -13.40 -3.51 8.02
CA LEU A 329 -14.04 -2.72 6.99
C LEU A 329 -15.39 -3.34 6.65
N THR A 330 -16.43 -2.82 7.29
CA THR A 330 -17.81 -2.96 6.82
C THR A 330 -17.88 -2.46 5.37
N GLY A 331 -18.44 -3.26 4.46
CA GLY A 331 -18.62 -2.86 3.06
C GLY A 331 -19.43 -1.58 2.89
N PHE A 332 -19.62 -1.16 1.65
CA PHE A 332 -20.47 -0.01 1.35
C PHE A 332 -21.94 -0.41 1.50
N ASP A 333 -22.71 0.35 2.28
CA ASP A 333 -24.16 0.30 2.23
C ASP A 333 -24.67 1.37 1.23
N LEU A 334 -25.98 1.38 0.98
CA LEU A 334 -26.60 2.34 0.06
C LEU A 334 -26.33 3.79 0.49
N GLN A 335 -26.31 4.07 1.80
CA GLN A 335 -26.07 5.40 2.34
C GLN A 335 -24.65 5.87 2.00
N ARG A 336 -23.63 5.07 2.33
CA ARG A 336 -22.22 5.37 2.04
C ARG A 336 -21.93 5.43 0.56
N LEU A 337 -22.58 4.59 -0.25
CA LEU A 337 -22.45 4.65 -1.70
C LEU A 337 -23.02 5.96 -2.26
N GLY A 338 -24.16 6.42 -1.72
CA GLY A 338 -24.73 7.73 -2.04
C GLY A 338 -23.85 8.89 -1.58
N GLU A 339 -23.28 8.83 -0.37
CA GLU A 339 -22.32 9.82 0.14
C GLU A 339 -21.08 9.91 -0.76
N LEU A 340 -20.53 8.75 -1.14
CA LEU A 340 -19.39 8.63 -2.05
C LEU A 340 -19.73 9.21 -3.44
N GLY A 341 -20.91 8.90 -3.99
CA GLY A 341 -21.36 9.43 -5.27
C GLY A 341 -21.52 10.96 -5.25
N ARG A 342 -22.09 11.51 -4.17
CA ARG A 342 -22.22 12.97 -4.00
C ARG A 342 -20.86 13.65 -3.91
N ALA A 343 -19.91 13.08 -3.16
CA ALA A 343 -18.55 13.60 -3.05
C ALA A 343 -17.85 13.63 -4.43
N VAL A 344 -17.93 12.54 -5.20
CA VAL A 344 -17.33 12.46 -6.53
C VAL A 344 -18.00 13.39 -7.54
N ARG A 345 -19.34 13.50 -7.54
CA ARG A 345 -20.04 14.48 -8.39
C ARG A 345 -19.60 15.91 -8.05
N ASN A 346 -19.55 16.27 -6.77
CA ASN A 346 -19.14 17.62 -6.36
C ASN A 346 -17.68 17.90 -6.77
N LEU A 347 -16.82 16.89 -6.67
CA LEU A 347 -15.44 16.96 -7.13
C LEU A 347 -15.36 17.19 -8.64
N TYR A 348 -16.16 16.45 -9.42
CA TYR A 348 -16.25 16.58 -10.88
C TYR A 348 -16.73 17.97 -11.30
N ALA A 349 -17.82 18.44 -10.70
CA ALA A 349 -18.42 19.76 -10.98
C ALA A 349 -17.43 20.90 -10.77
N GLY A 350 -16.50 20.78 -9.81
CA GLY A 350 -15.44 21.76 -9.57
C GLY A 350 -14.43 21.94 -10.72
N SER A 351 -14.46 21.09 -11.74
CA SER A 351 -13.62 21.20 -12.95
C SER A 351 -14.40 20.96 -14.26
N ALA A 352 -15.72 20.91 -14.20
CA ALA A 352 -16.59 20.67 -15.35
C ALA A 352 -16.68 21.89 -16.27
N ARG A 353 -16.99 21.68 -17.55
CA ARG A 353 -17.29 22.77 -18.50
C ARG A 353 -18.65 23.39 -18.21
N ASN A 354 -19.61 22.55 -17.82
CA ASN A 354 -21.01 22.89 -17.57
C ASN A 354 -21.43 22.50 -16.13
N PRO A 355 -20.85 23.11 -15.08
CA PRO A 355 -21.07 22.69 -13.69
C PRO A 355 -22.53 22.83 -13.24
N GLU A 356 -23.24 23.84 -13.74
CA GLU A 356 -24.66 24.06 -13.42
C GLU A 356 -25.54 22.92 -13.95
N ARG A 357 -25.22 22.38 -15.14
CA ARG A 357 -25.94 21.24 -15.72
C ARG A 357 -25.68 19.97 -14.93
N ILE A 358 -24.45 19.75 -14.46
CA ILE A 358 -24.12 18.63 -13.58
C ILE A 358 -24.94 18.71 -12.29
N ALA A 359 -24.98 19.88 -11.64
CA ALA A 359 -25.74 20.06 -10.40
C ALA A 359 -27.25 19.88 -10.60
N ALA A 360 -27.79 20.30 -11.74
CA ALA A 360 -29.22 20.21 -12.04
C ALA A 360 -29.67 18.81 -12.47
N LEU A 361 -28.92 18.14 -13.35
CA LEU A 361 -29.32 16.86 -13.94
C LEU A 361 -28.85 15.65 -13.13
N VAL A 362 -27.78 15.80 -12.33
CA VAL A 362 -27.20 14.75 -11.47
C VAL A 362 -27.31 15.19 -10.00
N ASP A 363 -28.52 15.55 -9.58
CA ASP A 363 -28.82 15.94 -8.20
C ASP A 363 -28.64 14.79 -7.20
N ASP A 364 -28.84 15.07 -5.92
CA ASP A 364 -28.70 14.06 -4.84
C ASP A 364 -29.68 12.89 -5.00
N THR A 365 -30.85 13.15 -5.59
CA THR A 365 -31.88 12.13 -5.86
C THR A 365 -31.40 11.17 -6.93
N TYR A 366 -30.88 11.68 -8.05
CA TYR A 366 -30.32 10.86 -9.13
C TYR A 366 -29.17 9.98 -8.62
N VAL A 367 -28.26 10.54 -7.82
CA VAL A 367 -27.15 9.77 -7.24
C VAL A 367 -27.68 8.63 -6.36
N ALA A 368 -28.72 8.87 -5.57
CA ALA A 368 -29.35 7.85 -4.73
C ALA A 368 -30.10 6.79 -5.57
N GLU A 369 -30.78 7.19 -6.64
CA GLU A 369 -31.43 6.29 -7.60
C GLU A 369 -30.41 5.38 -8.29
N LEU A 370 -29.30 5.94 -8.78
CA LEU A 370 -28.22 5.20 -9.40
C LEU A 370 -27.57 4.20 -8.43
N ALA A 371 -27.32 4.64 -7.18
CA ALA A 371 -26.80 3.77 -6.13
C ALA A 371 -27.77 2.62 -5.86
N THR A 372 -29.07 2.90 -5.74
CA THR A 372 -30.12 1.89 -5.51
C THR A 372 -30.17 0.90 -6.67
N ALA A 373 -30.18 1.38 -7.91
CA ALA A 373 -30.22 0.55 -9.11
C ALA A 373 -28.98 -0.38 -9.21
N MET A 374 -27.80 0.11 -8.83
CA MET A 374 -26.59 -0.71 -8.74
C MET A 374 -26.70 -1.79 -7.67
N THR A 375 -27.19 -1.46 -6.47
CA THR A 375 -27.34 -2.45 -5.38
C THR A 375 -28.41 -3.52 -5.69
N GLY A 376 -29.52 -3.11 -6.32
CA GLY A 376 -30.63 -4.01 -6.65
C GLY A 376 -30.30 -5.02 -7.75
N ARG A 377 -29.40 -4.67 -8.68
CA ARG A 377 -28.94 -5.59 -9.74
C ARG A 377 -27.82 -6.54 -9.31
N LEU A 378 -27.26 -6.35 -8.12
CA LEU A 378 -26.15 -7.15 -7.57
C LEU A 378 -26.56 -7.94 -6.32
N GLY A 379 -27.83 -8.36 -6.21
CA GLY A 379 -28.26 -9.31 -5.18
C GLY A 379 -28.36 -8.75 -3.76
N GLY A 380 -28.39 -7.43 -3.58
CA GLY A 380 -28.89 -6.79 -2.37
C GLY A 380 -27.96 -6.73 -1.15
N ARG A 381 -27.01 -7.64 -0.89
CA ARG A 381 -26.14 -7.53 0.33
C ARG A 381 -24.69 -8.04 0.24
N ALA A 382 -24.21 -8.56 -0.89
CA ALA A 382 -22.83 -9.09 -0.98
C ALA A 382 -21.99 -8.60 -2.18
N GLY A 383 -22.54 -7.79 -3.08
CA GLY A 383 -21.89 -7.46 -4.35
C GLY A 383 -21.79 -5.97 -4.69
N ILE A 384 -21.78 -5.06 -3.72
CA ILE A 384 -21.59 -3.64 -4.06
C ILE A 384 -20.16 -3.49 -4.57
N ALA A 385 -20.02 -3.11 -5.83
CA ALA A 385 -18.75 -2.76 -6.46
C ALA A 385 -18.66 -1.22 -6.54
N PRO A 386 -18.13 -0.53 -5.50
CA PRO A 386 -18.01 0.94 -5.51
C PRO A 386 -17.22 1.42 -6.73
N ARG A 387 -16.20 0.65 -7.11
CA ARG A 387 -15.43 0.79 -8.34
C ARG A 387 -16.31 0.95 -9.58
N LEU A 388 -17.25 0.02 -9.76
CA LEU A 388 -18.14 0.00 -10.91
C LEU A 388 -19.15 1.14 -10.83
N PHE A 389 -19.77 1.37 -9.65
CA PHE A 389 -20.67 2.50 -9.43
C PHE A 389 -20.01 3.83 -9.79
N LEU A 390 -18.79 4.08 -9.31
CA LEU A 390 -18.04 5.30 -9.60
C LEU A 390 -17.67 5.41 -11.08
N ARG A 391 -17.28 4.29 -11.72
CA ARG A 391 -17.00 4.26 -13.16
C ARG A 391 -18.25 4.65 -13.96
N LYS A 392 -19.42 4.07 -13.65
CA LYS A 392 -20.69 4.40 -14.32
C LYS A 392 -21.09 5.86 -14.07
N LEU A 393 -21.00 6.33 -12.83
CA LEU A 393 -21.28 7.71 -12.48
C LEU A 393 -20.39 8.69 -13.24
N VAL A 394 -19.08 8.45 -13.32
CA VAL A 394 -18.17 9.38 -14.01
C VAL A 394 -18.28 9.25 -15.53
N ALA A 395 -18.03 8.05 -16.07
CA ALA A 395 -17.86 7.84 -17.51
C ALA A 395 -19.19 7.84 -18.29
N ASP A 396 -20.26 7.29 -17.70
CA ASP A 396 -21.52 7.12 -18.42
C ASP A 396 -22.54 8.21 -18.12
N VAL A 397 -22.38 8.94 -17.01
CA VAL A 397 -23.31 9.99 -16.58
C VAL A 397 -22.65 11.37 -16.63
N LEU A 398 -21.67 11.64 -15.75
CA LEU A 398 -21.11 12.98 -15.59
C LEU A 398 -20.43 13.49 -16.86
N ASP A 399 -19.59 12.68 -17.50
CA ASP A 399 -18.91 13.05 -18.74
C ASP A 399 -19.92 13.38 -19.86
N ARG A 400 -20.99 12.58 -19.99
CA ARG A 400 -22.00 12.79 -21.04
C ARG A 400 -22.87 14.01 -20.78
N VAL A 401 -23.21 14.29 -19.51
CA VAL A 401 -23.92 15.52 -19.13
C VAL A 401 -23.05 16.75 -19.40
N ASP A 402 -21.74 16.66 -19.17
CA ASP A 402 -20.82 17.77 -19.43
C ASP A 402 -20.55 17.99 -20.93
N GLU A 403 -20.56 16.92 -21.73
CA GLU A 403 -20.20 16.94 -23.16
C GLU A 403 -21.38 17.22 -24.10
N PHE A 404 -22.57 16.68 -23.82
CA PHE A 404 -23.71 16.73 -24.75
C PHE A 404 -24.85 17.58 -24.18
N ASP A 405 -25.27 18.61 -24.92
CA ASP A 405 -26.29 19.58 -24.50
C ASP A 405 -27.70 19.00 -24.32
N ASP A 406 -28.01 17.96 -25.07
CA ASP A 406 -29.30 17.27 -25.09
C ASP A 406 -29.34 15.99 -24.22
N PHE A 407 -28.22 15.61 -23.61
CA PHE A 407 -28.18 14.41 -22.78
C PHE A 407 -28.85 14.64 -21.41
N ASP A 408 -29.95 13.92 -21.16
CA ASP A 408 -30.62 13.81 -19.86
C ASP A 408 -30.43 12.39 -19.32
N PRO A 409 -29.68 12.20 -18.22
CA PRO A 409 -29.36 10.87 -17.72
C PRO A 409 -30.59 10.09 -17.21
N ARG A 410 -31.72 10.75 -16.94
CA ARG A 410 -32.97 10.06 -16.55
C ARG A 410 -33.73 9.49 -17.73
N LYS A 411 -33.51 10.04 -18.93
CA LYS A 411 -34.19 9.62 -20.17
C LYS A 411 -33.30 8.76 -21.06
N HIS A 412 -32.02 9.12 -21.13
CA HIS A 412 -31.10 8.59 -22.15
C HIS A 412 -30.10 7.58 -21.60
N TYR A 413 -29.99 7.42 -20.28
CA TYR A 413 -29.13 6.41 -19.67
C TYR A 413 -29.94 5.28 -19.04
N ALA A 414 -29.83 4.10 -19.63
CA ALA A 414 -30.24 2.86 -19.00
C ALA A 414 -29.00 2.21 -18.37
N LEU A 415 -28.98 2.09 -17.04
CA LEU A 415 -27.92 1.35 -16.36
C LEU A 415 -27.89 -0.08 -16.92
N THR A 416 -26.71 -0.57 -17.27
CA THR A 416 -26.45 -1.97 -17.64
C THR A 416 -25.15 -2.41 -16.97
N VAL A 417 -25.16 -3.62 -16.42
CA VAL A 417 -23.99 -4.26 -15.80
C VAL A 417 -23.79 -5.59 -16.52
N SER A 418 -22.68 -5.73 -17.25
CA SER A 418 -22.30 -7.02 -17.83
C SER A 418 -21.32 -7.76 -16.92
N SER A 419 -21.26 -9.09 -17.05
CA SER A 419 -20.31 -9.93 -16.31
C SER A 419 -18.86 -9.50 -16.51
N ASP A 420 -18.51 -9.01 -17.70
CA ASP A 420 -17.15 -8.64 -18.07
C ASP A 420 -16.69 -7.32 -17.42
N GLU A 421 -17.62 -6.54 -16.86
CA GLU A 421 -17.30 -5.33 -16.10
C GLU A 421 -16.92 -5.63 -14.64
N LEU A 422 -17.32 -6.80 -14.16
CA LEU A 422 -17.03 -7.29 -12.82
C LEU A 422 -15.67 -7.98 -12.79
N SER A 423 -14.89 -7.74 -11.74
CA SER A 423 -13.69 -8.53 -11.51
C SER A 423 -14.08 -10.00 -11.29
N GLU A 424 -13.18 -10.95 -11.52
CA GLU A 424 -13.45 -12.38 -11.25
C GLU A 424 -13.99 -12.59 -9.83
N VAL A 425 -13.44 -11.84 -8.90
CA VAL A 425 -13.83 -11.82 -7.51
C VAL A 425 -15.25 -11.27 -7.30
N GLU A 426 -15.58 -10.13 -7.91
CA GLU A 426 -16.92 -9.55 -7.84
C GLU A 426 -17.95 -10.43 -8.54
N ARG A 427 -17.57 -11.13 -9.63
CA ARG A 427 -18.41 -12.13 -10.30
C ARG A 427 -18.72 -13.29 -9.38
N ASN A 428 -17.72 -13.83 -8.69
CA ASN A 428 -17.92 -14.94 -7.76
C ASN A 428 -18.80 -14.51 -6.58
N ALA A 429 -18.57 -13.32 -6.01
CA ALA A 429 -19.42 -12.78 -4.94
C ALA A 429 -20.87 -12.53 -5.40
N ALA A 430 -21.08 -12.13 -6.65
CA ALA A 430 -22.41 -11.98 -7.23
C ALA A 430 -23.09 -13.32 -7.50
N ALA A 431 -22.33 -14.34 -7.95
CA ALA A 431 -22.83 -15.70 -8.17
C ALA A 431 -23.23 -16.41 -6.87
N ASP A 432 -22.41 -16.31 -5.82
CA ASP A 432 -22.72 -16.88 -4.49
C ASP A 432 -24.00 -16.26 -3.87
N SER A 433 -24.38 -15.04 -4.28
CA SER A 433 -25.63 -14.39 -3.86
C SER A 433 -26.88 -14.83 -4.65
N ALA A 434 -26.68 -15.50 -5.79
CA ALA A 434 -27.74 -16.01 -6.68
C ALA A 434 -28.06 -17.50 -6.45
N ASP A 435 -27.22 -18.22 -5.70
CA ASP A 435 -27.28 -19.68 -5.48
C ASP A 435 -28.34 -20.17 -4.47
N GLU A 436 -29.47 -19.46 -4.34
CA GLU A 436 -30.71 -20.05 -3.78
C GLU A 436 -31.59 -20.73 -4.85
N ILE A 437 -31.05 -21.05 -6.04
CA ILE A 437 -31.81 -21.69 -7.13
C ILE A 437 -31.05 -22.92 -7.66
N GLU A 438 -31.74 -24.07 -7.60
CA GLU A 438 -31.28 -25.39 -8.07
C GLU A 438 -30.66 -25.34 -9.47
N LEU A 439 -29.45 -25.89 -9.58
CA LEU A 439 -28.79 -26.17 -10.85
C LEU A 439 -29.22 -27.55 -11.36
N GLU A 440 -30.07 -27.59 -12.39
CA GLU A 440 -30.02 -28.69 -13.36
C GLU A 440 -28.87 -28.42 -14.33
N LEU A 441 -27.86 -29.29 -14.29
CA LEU A 441 -26.78 -29.34 -15.28
C LEU A 441 -27.15 -30.36 -16.38
N PRO A 442 -26.65 -30.15 -17.62
CA PRO A 442 -27.08 -30.90 -18.81
C PRO A 442 -26.76 -32.40 -18.80
#